data_AF-A0A7D4NRJ2-F1
#
_entry.id   AF-A0A7D4NRJ2-F1
#
_cell.length_a   1.000
_cell.length_b   1.000
_cell.length_c   1.000
_cell.angle_alpha   90.00
_cell.angle_beta   90.00
_cell.angle_gamma   90.00
#
_symmetry.space_group_name_H-M   'P 1'
#
loop_
_entity.id
_entity.type
_entity.pdbx_description
1 polymer ?
#
loop_
_entity_poly.entity_id
_entity_poly.type
_entity_poly.pdbx_seq_one_letter_code
_entity_poly.pdbx_strand_id
1 'polypeptide(L)'
;MHLSQRWLIGALFILGVFGLTACSKEPVKIVSAKMVDTMDRGSGNFDRLFEVCFDKPLTSTYYHKMVIISKENLKIEGDGLLKPMASDPDNPCYVRNLYLYINKDSPIDARALIKDYMVPGNVRQLLIQIYNEKPQGKEPPIAEKVFNNL
;
A
#
# COMPACT_ATOMS: atom_id res chain seq x y z
N MET A 1 11.47 -9.90 68.26
CA MET A 1 11.57 -8.77 67.30
C MET A 1 11.40 -9.32 65.89
N HIS A 2 10.15 -9.47 65.43
CA HIS A 2 9.83 -10.02 64.11
C HIS A 2 8.73 -9.16 63.50
N LEU A 3 9.08 -7.98 62.97
CA LEU A 3 8.09 -7.16 62.27
C LEU A 3 8.75 -6.11 61.36
N SER A 4 9.50 -6.52 60.34
CA SER A 4 9.91 -5.56 59.29
C SER A 4 10.25 -6.14 57.92
N GLN A 5 10.16 -7.46 57.72
CA GLN A 5 10.68 -8.10 56.51
C GLN A 5 9.58 -8.74 55.65
N ARG A 6 8.44 -8.06 55.50
CA ARG A 6 7.33 -8.49 54.63
C ARG A 6 6.82 -7.42 53.66
N TRP A 7 7.37 -6.21 53.73
CA TRP A 7 6.88 -5.05 52.96
C TRP A 7 7.77 -4.66 51.76
N LEU A 8 8.82 -5.42 51.47
CA LEU A 8 9.72 -5.13 50.33
C LEU A 8 9.47 -5.98 49.08
N ILE A 9 8.68 -7.05 49.18
CA ILE A 9 8.42 -7.94 48.02
C ILE A 9 7.18 -7.49 47.23
N GLY A 10 6.26 -6.72 47.85
CA GLY A 10 5.04 -6.26 47.19
C GLY A 10 5.22 -5.06 46.25
N ALA A 11 6.32 -4.31 46.35
CA ALA A 11 6.51 -3.07 45.60
C ALA A 11 7.14 -3.27 44.20
N LEU A 12 7.73 -4.44 43.92
CA LEU A 12 8.44 -4.66 42.66
C LEU A 12 7.55 -5.18 41.51
N PHE A 13 6.31 -5.57 41.80
CA PHE A 13 5.43 -6.21 40.80
C PHE A 13 4.50 -5.25 40.05
N ILE A 14 4.43 -3.97 40.44
CA ILE A 14 3.46 -3.00 39.89
C ILE A 14 4.06 -2.13 38.77
N LEU A 15 5.39 -2.11 38.60
CA LEU A 15 6.05 -1.26 37.60
C LEU A 15 6.16 -1.86 36.18
N GLY A 16 5.62 -3.07 35.95
CA GLY A 16 5.87 -3.84 34.71
C GLY A 16 4.77 -3.78 33.63
N VAL A 17 3.69 -3.00 33.79
CA VAL A 17 2.47 -3.15 32.95
C VAL A 17 2.21 -1.96 32.00
N PHE A 18 2.95 -0.84 32.09
CA PHE A 18 2.64 0.37 31.30
C PHE A 18 3.41 0.53 29.97
N GLY A 19 4.11 -0.50 29.47
CA GLY A 19 5.06 -0.34 28.37
C GLY A 19 4.65 -0.82 26.97
N LEU A 20 3.47 -1.41 26.77
CA LEU A 20 3.06 -1.91 25.45
C LEU A 20 1.96 -1.03 24.84
N THR A 21 2.28 0.24 24.59
CA THR A 21 1.55 0.97 23.54
C THR A 21 1.96 0.33 22.22
N ALA A 22 1.23 -0.72 21.80
CA ALA A 22 1.28 -1.15 20.42
C ALA A 22 0.83 0.06 19.58
N CYS A 23 1.79 0.76 18.96
CA CYS A 23 1.50 1.81 17.99
C CYS A 23 0.77 1.15 16.82
N SER A 24 -0.56 1.13 16.92
CA SER A 24 -1.43 0.67 15.85
C SER A 24 -1.38 1.71 14.74
N LYS A 25 -1.04 1.31 13.52
CA LYS A 25 -1.04 2.21 12.36
C LYS A 25 -2.46 2.75 12.15
N GLU A 26 -2.53 3.99 11.66
CA GLU A 26 -3.82 4.61 11.41
C GLU A 26 -4.62 3.86 10.34
N PRO A 27 -5.96 3.77 10.48
CA PRO A 27 -6.80 3.28 9.40
C PRO A 27 -6.62 4.13 8.13
N VAL A 28 -6.59 3.47 6.98
CA VAL A 28 -6.46 4.09 5.66
C VAL A 28 -7.70 3.81 4.84
N LYS A 29 -8.11 4.76 3.99
CA LYS A 29 -9.25 4.59 3.09
C LYS A 29 -8.89 5.02 1.68
N ILE A 30 -9.10 4.11 0.73
CA ILE A 30 -8.84 4.36 -0.69
C ILE A 30 -10.04 5.13 -1.27
N VAL A 31 -9.79 6.33 -1.79
CA VAL A 31 -10.84 7.21 -2.31
C VAL A 31 -10.96 7.09 -3.80
N SER A 32 -9.87 7.29 -4.53
CA SER A 32 -9.86 7.29 -5.98
C SER A 32 -8.60 6.62 -6.54
N ALA A 33 -8.69 6.30 -7.82
CA ALA A 33 -7.68 5.59 -8.57
C ALA A 33 -7.84 6.00 -10.03
N LYS A 34 -6.76 6.40 -10.72
CA LYS A 34 -6.78 6.72 -12.16
C LYS A 34 -5.47 6.41 -12.85
N MET A 35 -5.56 6.14 -14.15
CA MET A 35 -4.39 6.20 -15.03
C MET A 35 -4.00 7.66 -15.24
N VAL A 36 -2.71 7.98 -15.11
CA VAL A 36 -2.19 9.34 -15.33
C VAL A 36 -1.83 9.48 -16.80
N ASP A 37 -2.41 10.46 -17.47
CA ASP A 37 -2.27 10.71 -18.92
C ASP A 37 -1.50 12.00 -19.26
N THR A 38 -1.30 12.87 -18.27
CA THR A 38 -0.93 14.29 -18.40
C THR A 38 0.36 14.70 -17.68
N MET A 39 1.09 13.78 -17.05
CA MET A 39 2.42 14.11 -16.48
C MET A 39 3.43 14.39 -17.59
N ASP A 40 4.11 15.53 -17.49
CA ASP A 40 5.00 16.07 -18.52
C ASP A 40 6.06 15.04 -18.94
N ARG A 41 6.03 14.69 -20.23
CA ARG A 41 6.57 13.44 -20.80
C ARG A 41 8.07 13.49 -21.07
N GLY A 42 8.83 14.22 -20.24
CA GLY A 42 10.27 14.42 -20.42
C GLY A 42 11.13 13.15 -20.36
N SER A 43 10.56 12.02 -19.92
CA SER A 43 11.22 10.71 -19.92
C SER A 43 10.21 9.61 -20.30
N GLY A 44 10.55 8.81 -21.32
CA GLY A 44 9.73 7.68 -21.78
C GLY A 44 9.50 6.57 -20.75
N ASN A 45 10.07 6.69 -19.54
CA ASN A 45 9.84 5.77 -18.43
C ASN A 45 8.60 6.11 -17.58
N PHE A 46 7.93 7.24 -17.83
CA PHE A 46 6.80 7.73 -17.03
C PHE A 46 5.45 7.64 -17.76
N ASP A 47 5.35 6.79 -18.79
CA ASP A 47 4.17 6.69 -19.65
C ASP A 47 3.04 5.82 -19.07
N ARG A 48 3.32 4.98 -18.07
CA ARG A 48 2.36 4.04 -17.48
C ARG A 48 2.28 4.21 -15.98
N LEU A 49 1.76 5.37 -15.59
CA LEU A 49 1.59 5.76 -14.20
C LEU A 49 0.15 5.57 -13.76
N PHE A 50 0.00 5.03 -12.57
CA PHE A 50 -1.25 4.87 -11.86
C PHE A 50 -1.24 5.76 -10.62
N GLU A 51 -2.25 6.58 -10.43
CA GLU A 51 -2.42 7.39 -9.23
C GLU A 51 -3.48 6.78 -8.32
N VAL A 52 -3.13 6.51 -7.07
CA VAL A 52 -4.05 6.09 -6.01
C VAL A 52 -4.15 7.19 -4.96
N CYS A 53 -5.34 7.68 -4.67
CA CYS A 53 -5.53 8.66 -3.61
C CYS A 53 -6.25 8.08 -2.39
N PHE A 54 -5.75 8.45 -1.22
CA PHE A 54 -6.35 8.17 0.07
C PHE A 54 -7.24 9.33 0.53
N ASP A 55 -8.01 9.12 1.59
CA ASP A 55 -8.84 10.17 2.20
C ASP A 55 -8.01 11.21 2.97
N LYS A 56 -6.83 10.81 3.42
CA LYS A 56 -5.82 11.66 4.07
C LYS A 56 -4.41 11.17 3.73
N PRO A 57 -3.38 12.01 3.91
CA PRO A 57 -1.99 11.61 3.72
C PRO A 57 -1.60 10.44 4.63
N LEU A 58 -0.71 9.58 4.14
CA LEU A 58 -0.23 8.44 4.92
C LEU A 58 0.81 8.92 5.94
N THR A 59 0.56 8.64 7.22
CA THR A 59 1.47 8.96 8.33
C THR A 59 2.43 7.82 8.69
N SER A 60 2.25 6.65 8.05
CA SER A 60 3.04 5.44 8.30
C SER A 60 3.33 4.71 6.99
N THR A 61 4.30 3.80 7.02
CA THR A 61 4.56 2.91 5.88
C THR A 61 3.55 1.77 5.88
N TYR A 62 2.91 1.52 4.75
CA TYR A 62 2.00 0.40 4.54
C TYR A 62 2.50 -0.52 3.43
N TYR A 63 2.08 -1.78 3.46
CA TYR A 63 2.28 -2.69 2.35
C TYR A 63 1.05 -2.69 1.47
N HIS A 64 1.22 -2.71 0.14
CA HIS A 64 0.11 -2.76 -0.79
C HIS A 64 0.27 -3.90 -1.79
N LYS A 65 -0.87 -4.42 -2.25
CA LYS A 65 -0.97 -5.29 -3.42
C LYS A 65 -1.91 -4.64 -4.44
N MET A 66 -1.58 -4.80 -5.71
CA MET A 66 -2.37 -4.31 -6.83
C MET A 66 -2.59 -5.43 -7.84
N VAL A 67 -3.82 -5.55 -8.31
CA VAL A 67 -4.20 -6.43 -9.42
C VAL A 67 -4.94 -5.60 -10.46
N ILE A 68 -4.37 -5.51 -11.65
CA ILE A 68 -4.88 -4.72 -12.76
C ILE A 68 -5.27 -5.67 -13.87
N ILE A 69 -6.49 -5.50 -14.40
CA ILE A 69 -7.01 -6.33 -15.46
C ILE A 69 -7.50 -5.43 -16.58
N SER A 70 -6.94 -5.59 -17.77
CA SER A 70 -7.39 -4.90 -18.99
C SER A 70 -8.69 -5.50 -19.53
N LYS A 71 -9.28 -4.85 -20.53
CA LYS A 71 -10.45 -5.39 -21.26
C LYS A 71 -10.14 -6.68 -22.02
N GLU A 72 -8.89 -6.86 -22.45
CA GLU A 72 -8.38 -8.06 -23.13
C GLU A 72 -8.00 -9.19 -22.16
N ASN A 73 -8.29 -9.04 -20.86
CA ASN A 73 -7.93 -9.98 -19.79
C ASN A 73 -6.42 -10.11 -19.53
N LEU A 74 -5.58 -9.20 -20.02
CA LEU A 74 -4.21 -9.09 -19.53
C LEU A 74 -4.27 -8.71 -18.04
N LYS A 75 -3.65 -9.54 -17.20
CA LYS A 75 -3.58 -9.39 -15.75
C LYS A 75 -2.16 -9.01 -15.34
N ILE A 76 -2.03 -7.92 -14.60
CA ILE A 76 -0.78 -7.50 -13.96
C ILE A 76 -0.99 -7.50 -12.46
N GLU A 77 -0.12 -8.20 -11.75
CA GLU A 77 -0.16 -8.28 -10.30
C GLU A 77 1.19 -7.92 -9.72
N GLY A 78 1.17 -7.11 -8.67
CA GLY A 78 2.39 -6.83 -7.94
C GLY A 78 2.11 -6.16 -6.61
N ASP A 79 3.20 -5.94 -5.88
CA ASP A 79 3.15 -5.46 -4.52
C ASP A 79 4.28 -4.47 -4.23
N GLY A 80 4.20 -3.80 -3.10
CA GLY A 80 5.25 -2.90 -2.66
C GLY A 80 4.91 -2.17 -1.38
N LEU A 81 5.67 -1.10 -1.13
CA LEU A 81 5.50 -0.25 0.03
C LEU A 81 4.94 1.12 -0.36
N LEU A 82 3.99 1.60 0.44
CA LEU A 82 3.51 2.97 0.44
C LEU A 82 4.13 3.67 1.65
N LYS A 83 5.13 4.51 1.41
CA LYS A 83 5.81 5.30 2.46
C LYS A 83 5.20 6.70 2.51
N PRO A 84 5.14 7.35 3.68
CA PRO A 84 4.82 8.77 3.78
C PRO A 84 5.73 9.59 2.84
N MET A 85 5.17 10.56 2.13
CA MET A 85 5.95 11.40 1.22
C MET A 85 6.76 12.42 2.02
N ALA A 86 8.09 12.38 1.89
CA ALA A 86 8.95 13.32 2.60
C ALA A 86 8.94 14.72 1.98
N SER A 87 8.80 14.81 0.65
CA SER A 87 8.81 16.08 -0.09
C SER A 87 7.47 16.79 -0.12
N ASP A 88 6.38 16.07 0.08
CA ASP A 88 5.00 16.55 -0.03
C ASP A 88 4.10 15.81 0.97
N PRO A 89 4.29 16.06 2.28
CA PRO A 89 3.66 15.26 3.34
C PRO A 89 2.13 15.42 3.42
N ASP A 90 1.59 16.48 2.81
CA ASP A 90 0.16 16.78 2.80
C ASP A 90 -0.58 16.18 1.59
N ASN A 91 0.15 15.50 0.69
CA ASN A 91 -0.44 14.92 -0.50
C ASN A 91 -0.98 13.50 -0.24
N PRO A 92 -2.29 13.29 -0.39
CA PRO A 92 -2.90 11.98 -0.17
C PRO A 92 -2.78 11.05 -1.39
N CYS A 93 -2.23 11.52 -2.52
CA CYS A 93 -2.19 10.79 -3.78
C CYS A 93 -0.80 10.24 -4.08
N TYR A 94 -0.75 8.96 -4.45
CA TYR A 94 0.46 8.22 -4.74
C TYR A 94 0.50 7.80 -6.19
N VAL A 95 1.53 8.28 -6.90
CA VAL A 95 1.81 7.84 -8.26
C VAL A 95 2.72 6.61 -8.23
N ARG A 96 2.36 5.60 -9.02
CA ARG A 96 3.05 4.31 -9.13
C ARG A 96 3.25 3.96 -10.59
N ASN A 97 4.47 3.57 -10.93
CA ASN A 97 4.79 3.10 -12.27
C ASN A 97 4.43 1.61 -12.38
N LEU A 98 3.58 1.28 -13.35
CA LEU A 98 3.10 -0.08 -13.56
C LEU A 98 4.22 -1.07 -13.86
N TYR A 99 5.32 -0.62 -14.48
CA TYR A 99 6.47 -1.48 -14.73
C TYR A 99 7.15 -1.99 -13.45
N LEU A 100 6.92 -1.34 -12.30
CA LEU A 100 7.43 -1.81 -11.00
C LEU A 100 6.70 -3.05 -10.49
N TYR A 101 5.55 -3.41 -11.09
CA TYR A 101 4.81 -4.62 -10.75
C TYR A 101 5.21 -5.82 -11.63
N ILE A 102 6.10 -5.64 -12.62
CA ILE A 102 6.67 -6.74 -13.37
C ILE A 102 7.56 -7.57 -12.44
N ASN A 103 7.28 -8.86 -12.37
CA ASN A 103 7.99 -9.82 -11.52
C ASN A 103 8.34 -11.09 -12.32
N LYS A 104 8.96 -12.07 -11.66
CA LYS A 104 9.40 -13.33 -12.28
C LYS A 104 8.26 -14.16 -12.90
N ASP A 105 7.02 -13.95 -12.46
CA ASP A 105 5.84 -14.68 -12.93
C ASP A 105 5.11 -13.89 -14.04
N SER A 106 5.63 -12.73 -14.42
CA SER A 106 5.11 -11.93 -15.54
C SER A 106 5.56 -12.48 -16.90
N PRO A 107 4.78 -12.28 -17.99
CA PRO A 107 5.19 -12.65 -19.34
C PRO A 107 6.53 -12.02 -19.76
N ILE A 108 7.27 -12.69 -20.65
CA ILE A 108 8.57 -12.22 -21.17
C ILE A 108 8.45 -10.82 -21.80
N ASP A 109 7.31 -10.53 -22.42
CA ASP A 109 6.96 -9.29 -23.09
C ASP A 109 6.10 -8.34 -22.23
N ALA A 110 6.04 -8.53 -20.90
CA ALA A 110 5.18 -7.76 -20.00
C ALA A 110 5.29 -6.24 -20.16
N ARG A 111 6.49 -5.72 -20.46
CA ARG A 111 6.66 -4.27 -20.73
C ARG A 111 5.88 -3.81 -21.96
N ALA A 112 5.96 -4.56 -23.05
CA ALA A 112 5.22 -4.26 -24.28
C ALA A 112 3.71 -4.40 -24.04
N LEU A 113 3.29 -5.48 -23.37
CA LEU A 113 1.88 -5.70 -23.04
C LEU A 113 1.31 -4.59 -22.13
N ILE A 114 2.05 -4.14 -21.11
CA ILE A 114 1.64 -2.99 -20.29
C ILE A 114 1.55 -1.73 -21.15
N LYS A 115 2.52 -1.51 -22.02
CA LYS A 115 2.50 -0.36 -22.92
C LYS A 115 1.26 -0.37 -23.82
N ASP A 116 0.90 -1.51 -24.39
CA ASP A 116 -0.18 -1.58 -25.37
C ASP A 116 -1.58 -1.62 -24.73
N TYR A 117 -1.72 -2.28 -23.57
CA TYR A 117 -3.04 -2.56 -22.99
C TYR A 117 -3.35 -1.79 -21.71
N MET A 118 -2.35 -1.29 -20.97
CA MET A 118 -2.60 -0.53 -19.73
C MET A 118 -2.64 0.96 -20.04
N VAL A 119 -3.67 1.38 -20.77
CA VAL A 119 -3.93 2.77 -21.16
C VAL A 119 -5.24 3.26 -20.55
N PRO A 120 -5.44 4.59 -20.37
CA PRO A 120 -6.70 5.14 -19.90
C PRO A 120 -7.89 4.63 -20.73
N GLY A 121 -8.96 4.22 -20.05
CA GLY A 121 -10.16 3.65 -20.67
C GLY A 121 -10.04 2.18 -21.10
N ASN A 122 -8.88 1.54 -20.97
CA ASN A 122 -8.69 0.12 -21.27
C ASN A 122 -8.50 -0.76 -20.03
N VAL A 123 -8.49 -0.18 -18.84
CA VAL A 123 -8.41 -0.93 -17.58
C VAL A 123 -9.83 -1.30 -17.16
N ARG A 124 -10.18 -2.58 -17.32
CA ARG A 124 -11.48 -3.10 -16.91
C ARG A 124 -11.65 -3.08 -15.41
N GLN A 125 -10.63 -3.54 -14.68
CA GLN A 125 -10.68 -3.67 -13.24
C GLN A 125 -9.32 -3.36 -12.61
N LEU A 126 -9.36 -2.68 -11.47
CA LEU A 126 -8.23 -2.51 -10.57
C LEU A 126 -8.67 -2.87 -9.15
N LEU A 127 -7.97 -3.82 -8.54
CA LEU A 127 -8.06 -4.11 -7.12
C LEU A 127 -6.83 -3.54 -6.41
N ILE A 128 -7.06 -2.75 -5.38
CA ILE A 128 -6.01 -2.28 -4.46
C ILE A 128 -6.31 -2.83 -3.07
N GLN A 129 -5.31 -3.47 -2.47
CA GLN A 129 -5.36 -3.99 -1.11
C GLN A 129 -4.22 -3.38 -0.30
N ILE A 130 -4.53 -2.86 0.89
CA ILE A 130 -3.57 -2.30 1.82
C ILE A 130 -3.47 -3.18 3.06
N TYR A 131 -2.27 -3.33 3.58
CA TYR A 131 -1.94 -4.09 4.77
C TYR A 131 -1.04 -3.25 5.68
N ASN A 132 -1.12 -3.51 7.00
CA ASN A 132 -0.17 -2.94 7.94
C ASN A 132 1.26 -3.36 7.59
N GLU A 133 1.48 -4.64 7.33
CA GLU A 133 2.78 -5.22 6.98
C GLU A 133 2.60 -6.23 5.84
N LYS A 134 3.70 -6.75 5.29
CA LYS A 134 3.63 -7.82 4.29
C LYS A 134 2.92 -9.05 4.87
N PRO A 135 1.76 -9.48 4.32
CA PRO A 135 1.00 -10.61 4.86
C PRO A 135 1.81 -11.90 4.71
N GLN A 136 1.78 -12.76 5.74
CA GLN A 136 2.49 -14.05 5.76
C GLN A 136 1.59 -15.24 5.40
N GLY A 137 0.29 -14.99 5.17
CA GLY A 137 -0.68 -15.99 4.78
C GLY A 137 -2.01 -15.37 4.36
N LYS A 138 -3.04 -15.63 5.17
CA LYS A 138 -4.44 -15.28 4.89
C LYS A 138 -4.91 -14.07 5.66
N GLU A 139 -4.00 -13.20 6.10
CA GLU A 139 -4.38 -11.97 6.78
C GLU A 139 -5.24 -11.12 5.83
N PRO A 140 -6.39 -10.61 6.29
CA PRO A 140 -7.22 -9.75 5.47
C PRO A 140 -6.54 -8.38 5.28
N PRO A 141 -6.77 -7.69 4.16
CA PRO A 141 -6.34 -6.31 4.00
C PRO A 141 -7.05 -5.41 5.01
N ILE A 142 -6.36 -4.37 5.49
CA ILE A 142 -6.96 -3.34 6.35
C ILE A 142 -7.84 -2.37 5.56
N ALA A 143 -7.60 -2.27 4.25
CA ALA A 143 -8.42 -1.54 3.31
C ALA A 143 -8.35 -2.20 1.94
N GLU A 144 -9.49 -2.30 1.27
CA GLU A 144 -9.61 -2.88 -0.06
C GLU A 144 -10.56 -2.02 -0.89
N LYS A 145 -10.24 -1.82 -2.17
CA LYS A 145 -11.16 -1.21 -3.11
C LYS A 145 -10.98 -1.76 -4.52
N VAL A 146 -12.11 -1.99 -5.17
CA VAL A 146 -12.19 -2.33 -6.59
C VAL A 146 -12.69 -1.13 -7.36
N PHE A 147 -11.96 -0.77 -8.40
CA PHE A 147 -12.33 0.23 -9.39
C PHE A 147 -12.58 -0.47 -10.71
N ASN A 148 -13.58 -0.02 -11.45
CA ASN A 148 -13.94 -0.60 -12.74
C ASN A 148 -13.93 0.49 -13.81
N ASN A 149 -13.58 0.12 -15.04
CA ASN A 149 -13.58 0.98 -16.22
C ASN A 149 -12.74 2.26 -16.04
N LEU A 150 -11.44 2.08 -15.78
CA LEU A 150 -10.43 3.14 -15.67
C LEU A 150 -9.69 3.38 -16.99
#